data_AF-A0A932TS55-F1
#
_entry.id   AF-A0A932TS55-F1
#
_cell.length_a   1.000
_cell.length_b   1.000
_cell.length_c   1.000
_cell.angle_alpha   90.00
_cell.angle_beta   90.00
_cell.angle_gamma   90.00
#
_symmetry.space_group_name_H-M   'P 1'
#
loop_
_entity.id
_entity.type
_entity.pdbx_description
1 polymer ?
#
loop_
_entity_poly.entity_id
_entity_poly.type
_entity_poly.pdbx_seq_one_letter_code
_entity_poly.pdbx_strand_id
1 'polypeptide(L)'
;MPGRVRGGHAAFERSGEANSRAASGENPPLHGLAPPPLDSEDWVLVVKAHEIGLQGKTEAVAELLPMLEHRRRGVRLAALWSLARLGRPQTLPDIRALAEDPEDPLRVAPLARAVAARIEATAGSAPATRAELARKLTAVVQRTGQTPAGMTNALMHPGEVDEPTIALADETLVQIADMALVAADRSIANPAGASPVDLSLNAMGKLKAEFSAYPKAERIRRLVDALATATYATGHEERLVQLLVDEGSEAIPAICTCLKALPSAPDEDRGGHTPFALLFRALMGLGGAQATDTVSAFRGRSSGWVRYYATQVYDILAAGGKQYRVVDYANDYTDWYIGWW
;
A
#
# COMPACT_ATOMS: atom_id res chain seq x y z
N MET A 1 -39.47 2.63 -35.28
CA MET A 1 -39.12 3.14 -33.94
C MET A 1 -38.14 2.17 -33.29
N PRO A 2 -36.86 2.54 -33.16
CA PRO A 2 -36.10 2.13 -31.99
C PRO A 2 -35.40 3.32 -31.33
N GLY A 3 -35.55 3.41 -30.01
CA GLY A 3 -34.89 4.39 -29.15
C GLY A 3 -33.44 3.98 -28.87
N ARG A 4 -32.51 4.91 -29.11
CA ARG A 4 -31.07 4.76 -28.86
C ARG A 4 -30.77 5.27 -27.45
N VAL A 5 -30.25 4.40 -26.60
CA VAL A 5 -29.76 4.72 -25.25
C VAL A 5 -28.49 5.57 -25.37
N ARG A 6 -28.55 6.84 -24.94
CA ARG A 6 -27.38 7.68 -24.64
C ARG A 6 -27.01 7.47 -23.18
N GLY A 7 -25.90 6.78 -22.93
CA GLY A 7 -25.39 6.57 -21.56
C GLY A 7 -23.91 6.18 -21.47
N GLY A 8 -23.11 6.35 -22.53
CA GLY A 8 -21.71 5.90 -22.56
C GLY A 8 -20.65 6.95 -22.88
N HIS A 9 -21.03 8.17 -23.29
CA HIS A 9 -20.05 9.16 -23.78
C HIS A 9 -19.39 10.01 -22.68
N ALA A 10 -20.06 10.24 -21.55
CA ALA A 10 -19.57 11.17 -20.53
C ALA A 10 -18.38 10.65 -19.71
N ALA A 11 -18.15 9.32 -19.68
CA ALA A 11 -17.02 8.71 -18.97
C ALA A 11 -15.74 8.68 -19.84
N PHE A 12 -15.90 8.51 -21.17
CA PHE A 12 -14.79 8.44 -22.12
C PHE A 12 -14.19 9.83 -22.46
N GLU A 13 -15.01 10.88 -22.48
CA GLU A 13 -14.54 12.25 -22.65
C GLU A 13 -13.72 12.74 -21.43
N ARG A 14 -14.06 12.28 -20.22
CA ARG A 14 -13.34 12.62 -18.98
C ARG A 14 -11.97 11.92 -18.84
N SER A 15 -11.80 10.73 -19.41
CA SER A 15 -10.48 10.09 -19.53
C SER A 15 -9.55 10.83 -20.50
N GLY A 16 -10.11 11.52 -21.50
CA GLY A 16 -9.36 12.41 -22.39
C GLY A 16 -8.86 13.67 -21.69
N GLU A 17 -9.65 14.22 -20.76
CA GLU A 17 -9.30 15.43 -20.00
C GLU A 17 -8.24 15.19 -18.92
N ALA A 18 -8.23 14.02 -18.26
CA ALA A 18 -7.19 13.65 -17.30
C ALA A 18 -5.84 13.40 -18.00
N ASN A 19 -5.85 12.75 -19.17
CA ASN A 19 -4.66 12.58 -20.01
C ASN A 19 -4.20 13.89 -20.65
N SER A 20 -5.11 14.80 -21.03
CA SER A 20 -4.73 16.11 -21.58
C SER A 20 -4.12 17.03 -20.54
N ARG A 21 -4.53 16.92 -19.26
CA ARG A 21 -3.89 17.64 -18.14
C ARG A 21 -2.47 17.16 -17.85
N ALA A 22 -2.24 15.85 -17.86
CA ALA A 22 -0.89 15.28 -17.77
C ALA A 22 0.01 15.70 -18.95
N ALA A 23 -0.55 15.88 -20.15
CA ALA A 23 0.17 16.40 -21.31
C ALA A 23 0.39 17.94 -21.29
N SER A 24 -0.38 18.68 -20.49
CA SER A 24 -0.34 20.15 -20.42
C SER A 24 0.63 20.74 -19.38
N GLY A 25 1.25 19.91 -18.53
CA GLY A 25 2.18 20.38 -17.48
C GLY A 25 1.51 21.15 -16.32
N GLU A 26 0.17 21.18 -16.27
CA GLU A 26 -0.57 21.71 -15.13
C GLU A 26 -0.60 20.67 -14.00
N ASN A 27 0.37 20.77 -13.09
CA ASN A 27 0.34 20.04 -11.83
C ASN A 27 -0.81 20.58 -10.97
N PRO A 28 -1.78 19.74 -10.53
CA PRO A 28 -2.61 20.14 -9.40
C PRO A 28 -1.69 20.37 -8.19
N PRO A 29 -1.94 21.39 -7.34
CA PRO A 29 -1.23 21.53 -6.09
C PRO A 29 -1.33 20.20 -5.33
N LEU A 30 -0.33 19.85 -4.51
CA LEU A 30 -0.41 18.69 -3.59
C LEU A 30 -1.45 18.95 -2.46
N HIS A 31 -2.69 19.27 -2.83
CA HIS A 31 -3.88 19.16 -2.01
C HIS A 31 -4.08 17.67 -1.72
N GLY A 32 -3.48 17.19 -0.64
CA GLY A 32 -3.52 15.76 -0.32
C GLY A 32 -2.74 15.33 0.92
N LEU A 33 -2.20 16.27 1.69
CA LEU A 33 -1.66 15.99 3.03
C LEU A 33 -2.69 16.14 4.14
N ALA A 34 -3.89 16.65 3.83
CA ALA A 34 -5.00 16.49 4.74
C ALA A 34 -5.28 14.99 4.86
N PRO A 35 -5.25 14.39 6.06
CA PRO A 35 -5.73 13.04 6.21
C PRO A 35 -7.15 12.96 5.64
N PRO A 36 -7.55 11.84 5.01
CA PRO A 36 -8.97 11.65 4.71
C PRO A 36 -9.77 11.86 6.01
N PRO A 37 -11.04 12.29 5.94
CA PRO A 37 -11.88 12.50 7.11
C PRO A 37 -12.28 11.16 7.75
N LEU A 38 -11.29 10.37 8.18
CA LEU A 38 -11.43 9.48 9.32
C LEU A 38 -11.43 10.39 10.54
N ASP A 39 -12.31 10.12 11.49
CA ASP A 39 -12.18 10.80 12.78
C ASP A 39 -10.80 10.45 13.37
N SER A 40 -10.28 11.32 14.25
CA SER A 40 -8.95 11.14 14.82
C SER A 40 -8.80 9.80 15.55
N GLU A 41 -9.90 9.19 16.01
CA GLU A 41 -9.91 7.91 16.72
C GLU A 41 -9.76 6.72 15.76
N ASP A 42 -10.53 6.69 14.67
CA ASP A 42 -10.46 5.68 13.60
C ASP A 42 -9.05 5.60 13.02
N TRP A 43 -8.40 6.76 12.87
CA TRP A 43 -7.05 6.83 12.36
C TRP A 43 -6.00 6.24 13.30
N VAL A 44 -6.14 6.48 14.61
CA VAL A 44 -5.28 5.88 15.63
C VAL A 44 -5.38 4.34 15.55
N LEU A 45 -6.56 3.79 15.28
CA LEU A 45 -6.73 2.34 15.09
C LEU A 45 -6.01 1.81 13.84
N VAL A 46 -6.09 2.52 12.70
CA VAL A 46 -5.35 2.16 11.48
C VAL A 46 -3.85 2.12 11.73
N VAL A 47 -3.30 3.18 12.32
CA VAL A 47 -1.88 3.30 12.69
C VAL A 47 -1.47 2.15 13.60
N LYS A 48 -2.23 1.93 14.67
CA LYS A 48 -1.97 0.87 15.65
C LYS A 48 -1.96 -0.51 15.00
N ALA A 49 -2.93 -0.80 14.13
CA ALA A 49 -2.99 -2.07 13.43
C ALA A 49 -1.72 -2.31 12.60
N HIS A 50 -1.35 -1.35 11.76
CA HIS A 50 -0.16 -1.43 10.92
C HIS A 50 1.13 -1.62 11.72
N GLU A 51 1.29 -0.90 12.83
CA GLU A 51 2.45 -1.07 13.72
C GLU A 51 2.55 -2.49 14.27
N ILE A 52 1.43 -3.04 14.76
CA ILE A 52 1.37 -4.42 15.26
C ILE A 52 1.83 -5.39 14.17
N GLY A 53 1.31 -5.24 12.94
CA GLY A 53 1.67 -6.08 11.81
C GLY A 53 3.12 -5.96 11.37
N LEU A 54 3.65 -4.73 11.25
CA LEU A 54 5.03 -4.46 10.83
C LEU A 54 6.06 -4.93 11.86
N GLN A 55 5.74 -4.80 13.15
CA GLN A 55 6.64 -5.21 14.24
C GLN A 55 6.56 -6.71 14.53
N GLY A 56 5.62 -7.43 13.90
CA GLY A 56 5.43 -8.85 14.17
C GLY A 56 4.98 -9.13 15.62
N LYS A 57 4.25 -8.20 16.24
CA LYS A 57 3.76 -8.30 17.64
C LYS A 57 2.63 -9.31 17.76
N THR A 58 2.99 -10.58 17.78
CA THR A 58 2.00 -11.67 17.73
C THR A 58 1.17 -11.81 19.01
N GLU A 59 1.65 -11.27 20.13
CA GLU A 59 0.93 -11.12 21.39
C GLU A 59 -0.21 -10.09 21.30
N ALA A 60 -0.14 -9.14 20.36
CA ALA A 60 -1.13 -8.09 20.16
C ALA A 60 -2.25 -8.48 19.18
N VAL A 61 -2.35 -9.76 18.80
CA VAL A 61 -3.43 -10.26 17.91
C VAL A 61 -4.81 -9.96 18.49
N ALA A 62 -4.98 -10.11 19.80
CA ALA A 62 -6.25 -9.83 20.47
C ALA A 62 -6.69 -8.37 20.33
N GLU A 63 -5.76 -7.44 20.06
CA GLU A 63 -6.07 -6.04 19.83
C GLU A 63 -6.58 -5.78 18.40
N LEU A 64 -6.26 -6.65 17.44
CA LEU A 64 -6.68 -6.54 16.04
C LEU A 64 -8.07 -7.13 15.80
N LEU A 65 -8.48 -8.16 16.56
CA LEU A 65 -9.77 -8.84 16.34
C LEU A 65 -10.98 -7.90 16.43
N PRO A 66 -11.11 -7.01 17.44
CA PRO A 66 -12.23 -6.06 17.50
C PRO A 66 -12.27 -5.08 16.31
N MET A 67 -11.12 -4.84 15.66
CA MET A 67 -11.03 -3.94 14.50
C MET A 67 -11.66 -4.54 13.24
N LEU A 68 -11.85 -5.87 13.19
CA LEU A 68 -12.53 -6.56 12.07
C LEU A 68 -14.02 -6.24 12.00
N GLU A 69 -14.64 -5.89 13.12
CA GLU A 69 -16.06 -5.52 13.20
C GLU A 69 -16.29 -4.01 13.03
N HIS A 70 -15.21 -3.23 12.95
CA HIS A 70 -15.25 -1.77 13.01
C HIS A 70 -16.06 -1.12 11.87
N ARG A 71 -16.84 -0.07 12.14
CA ARG A 71 -17.73 0.57 11.13
C ARG A 71 -17.01 1.13 9.90
N ARG A 72 -15.73 1.49 10.05
CA ARG A 72 -14.91 2.03 8.96
C ARG A 72 -14.17 0.94 8.22
N ARG A 73 -14.31 0.95 6.89
CA ARG A 73 -13.55 0.11 5.96
C ARG A 73 -12.04 0.17 6.20
N GLY A 74 -11.46 1.37 6.33
CA GLY A 74 -10.02 1.53 6.49
C GLY A 74 -9.45 0.81 7.72
N VAL A 75 -10.18 0.82 8.84
CA VAL A 75 -9.79 0.10 10.07
C VAL A 75 -9.82 -1.41 9.85
N ARG A 76 -10.87 -1.94 9.20
CA ARG A 76 -10.97 -3.37 8.87
C ARG A 76 -9.85 -3.82 7.93
N LEU A 77 -9.55 -3.03 6.89
CA LEU A 77 -8.47 -3.33 5.95
C LEU A 77 -7.11 -3.37 6.67
N ALA A 78 -6.81 -2.37 7.49
CA ALA A 78 -5.57 -2.32 8.27
C ALA A 78 -5.41 -3.53 9.20
N ALA A 79 -6.51 -3.93 9.86
CA ALA A 79 -6.53 -5.13 10.68
C ALA A 79 -6.28 -6.41 9.87
N LEU A 80 -6.98 -6.60 8.73
CA LEU A 80 -6.79 -7.75 7.84
C LEU A 80 -5.35 -7.87 7.33
N TRP A 81 -4.76 -6.77 6.83
CA TRP A 81 -3.36 -6.75 6.38
C TRP A 81 -2.39 -7.11 7.50
N SER A 82 -2.64 -6.61 8.71
CA SER A 82 -1.80 -6.88 9.88
C SER A 82 -1.91 -8.34 10.31
N LEU A 83 -3.12 -8.90 10.33
CA LEU A 83 -3.35 -10.31 10.61
C LEU A 83 -2.71 -11.24 9.56
N ALA A 84 -2.73 -10.85 8.29
CA ALA A 84 -2.06 -11.57 7.21
C ALA A 84 -0.53 -11.68 7.44
N ARG A 85 0.09 -10.59 7.89
CA ARG A 85 1.52 -10.53 8.23
C ARG A 85 1.85 -11.38 9.46
N LEU A 86 1.01 -11.33 10.49
CA LEU A 86 1.19 -12.13 11.71
C LEU A 86 0.94 -13.63 11.48
N GLY A 87 0.10 -13.98 10.50
CA GLY A 87 -0.06 -15.35 10.03
C GLY A 87 -0.68 -16.30 11.06
N ARG A 88 -1.47 -15.80 12.02
CA ARG A 88 -1.88 -16.56 13.20
C ARG A 88 -3.17 -17.37 12.97
N PRO A 89 -3.14 -18.72 13.03
CA PRO A 89 -4.32 -19.55 12.74
C PRO A 89 -5.52 -19.28 13.64
N GLN A 90 -5.31 -18.81 14.88
CA GLN A 90 -6.40 -18.50 15.80
C GLN A 90 -7.34 -17.39 15.32
N THR A 91 -6.96 -16.58 14.32
CA THR A 91 -7.81 -15.50 13.78
C THR A 91 -8.67 -15.94 12.61
N LEU A 92 -8.54 -17.19 12.16
CA LEU A 92 -9.31 -17.71 11.03
C LEU A 92 -10.82 -17.67 11.24
N PRO A 93 -11.39 -17.94 12.42
CA PRO A 93 -12.84 -17.84 12.62
C PRO A 93 -13.38 -16.45 12.29
N ASP A 94 -12.75 -15.39 12.83
CA ASP A 94 -13.18 -14.01 12.63
C ASP A 94 -12.99 -13.54 11.17
N ILE A 95 -11.88 -13.92 10.55
CA ILE A 95 -11.59 -13.57 9.15
C ILE A 95 -12.55 -14.30 8.20
N ARG A 96 -12.90 -15.57 8.48
CA ARG A 96 -13.87 -16.31 7.66
C ARG A 96 -15.27 -15.72 7.75
N ALA A 97 -15.68 -15.27 8.93
CA ALA A 97 -16.97 -14.59 9.09
C ALA A 97 -17.07 -13.36 8.17
N LEU A 98 -16.00 -12.57 8.03
CA LEU A 98 -15.93 -11.45 7.07
C LEU A 98 -15.90 -11.91 5.61
N ALA A 99 -15.18 -12.99 5.32
CA ALA A 99 -15.05 -13.54 3.97
C ALA A 99 -16.36 -14.11 3.39
N GLU A 100 -17.26 -14.53 4.28
CA GLU A 100 -18.55 -15.14 3.97
C GLU A 100 -19.74 -14.17 4.12
N ASP A 101 -19.49 -12.91 4.52
CA ASP A 101 -20.53 -11.88 4.62
C ASP A 101 -21.16 -11.63 3.24
N PRO A 102 -22.44 -11.99 3.02
CA PRO A 102 -23.08 -11.87 1.71
C PRO A 102 -23.44 -10.42 1.35
N GLU A 103 -23.57 -9.54 2.35
CA GLU A 103 -23.92 -8.14 2.12
C GLU A 103 -22.68 -7.29 1.84
N ASP A 104 -21.53 -7.66 2.43
CA ASP A 104 -20.22 -7.01 2.34
C ASP A 104 -20.26 -5.53 1.90
N PRO A 105 -20.97 -4.65 2.65
CA PRO A 105 -21.22 -3.28 2.21
C PRO A 105 -19.93 -2.45 2.12
N LEU A 106 -18.86 -2.94 2.75
CA LEU A 106 -17.54 -2.32 2.76
C LEU A 106 -16.57 -2.96 1.77
N ARG A 107 -16.98 -3.99 1.01
CA ARG A 107 -16.16 -4.64 -0.01
C ARG A 107 -14.81 -5.12 0.54
N VAL A 108 -14.83 -5.77 1.70
CA VAL A 108 -13.65 -6.32 2.39
C VAL A 108 -13.57 -7.85 2.30
N ALA A 109 -14.64 -8.53 1.86
CA ALA A 109 -14.67 -9.98 1.75
C ALA A 109 -13.59 -10.55 0.81
N PRO A 110 -13.27 -9.93 -0.36
CA PRO A 110 -12.18 -10.43 -1.21
C PRO A 110 -10.82 -10.45 -0.50
N LEU A 111 -10.47 -9.38 0.22
CA LEU A 111 -9.25 -9.34 1.03
C LEU A 111 -9.32 -10.37 2.17
N ALA A 112 -10.44 -10.46 2.89
CA ALA A 112 -10.60 -11.44 3.97
C ALA A 112 -10.40 -12.88 3.48
N ARG A 113 -10.94 -13.23 2.29
CA ARG A 113 -10.71 -14.53 1.64
C ARG A 113 -9.24 -14.75 1.32
N ALA A 114 -8.57 -13.78 0.70
CA ALA A 114 -7.15 -13.89 0.37
C ALA A 114 -6.26 -14.03 1.63
N VAL A 115 -6.57 -13.29 2.70
CA VAL A 115 -5.88 -13.36 3.99
C VAL A 115 -6.10 -14.71 4.66
N ALA A 116 -7.33 -15.22 4.72
CA ALA A 116 -7.62 -16.55 5.26
C ALA A 116 -6.84 -17.63 4.50
N ALA A 117 -6.87 -17.58 3.16
CA ALA A 117 -6.13 -18.50 2.31
C ALA A 117 -4.62 -18.48 2.59
N ARG A 118 -4.02 -17.30 2.79
CA ARG A 118 -2.62 -17.13 3.20
C ARG A 118 -2.32 -17.76 4.57
N ILE A 119 -3.13 -17.46 5.58
CA ILE A 119 -2.93 -17.99 6.94
C ILE A 119 -3.04 -19.52 6.94
N GLU A 120 -4.02 -20.07 6.24
CA GLU A 120 -4.20 -21.52 6.10
C GLU A 120 -3.06 -22.19 5.31
N ALA A 121 -2.58 -21.55 4.24
CA ALA A 121 -1.48 -22.08 3.44
C ALA A 121 -0.14 -22.10 4.19
N THR A 122 0.08 -21.12 5.06
CA THR A 122 1.29 -21.03 5.87
C THR A 122 1.21 -21.88 7.14
N ALA A 123 0.00 -22.19 7.62
CA ALA A 123 -0.25 -22.89 8.88
C ALA A 123 0.52 -22.26 10.06
N GLY A 124 0.65 -20.93 10.07
CA GLY A 124 1.40 -20.19 11.08
C GLY A 124 2.92 -20.29 10.99
N SER A 125 3.46 -20.86 9.90
CA SER A 125 4.89 -21.01 9.68
C SER A 125 5.34 -20.32 8.40
N ALA A 126 6.45 -19.58 8.48
CA ALA A 126 7.08 -19.02 7.30
C ALA A 126 7.81 -20.13 6.50
N PRO A 127 7.93 -20.00 5.17
CA PRO A 127 8.70 -20.96 4.37
C PRO A 127 10.19 -20.90 4.72
N ALA A 128 10.84 -22.06 4.79
CA ALA A 128 12.29 -22.19 5.00
C ALA A 128 13.06 -22.41 3.69
N THR A 129 12.38 -22.87 2.64
CA THR A 129 13.00 -23.15 1.34
C THR A 129 12.16 -22.58 0.19
N ARG A 130 12.78 -22.42 -0.98
CA ARG A 130 12.06 -22.05 -2.21
C ARG A 130 10.97 -23.04 -2.58
N ALA A 131 11.22 -24.34 -2.43
CA ALA A 131 10.22 -25.37 -2.74
C ALA A 131 9.02 -25.31 -1.78
N GLU A 132 9.27 -25.03 -0.50
CA GLU A 132 8.21 -24.80 0.47
C GLU A 132 7.43 -23.52 0.18
N LEU A 133 8.12 -22.42 -0.17
CA LEU A 133 7.47 -21.18 -0.61
C LEU A 133 6.56 -21.46 -1.81
N ALA A 134 7.05 -22.11 -2.86
CA ALA A 134 6.26 -22.44 -4.05
C ALA A 134 4.98 -23.22 -3.68
N ARG A 135 5.10 -24.27 -2.85
CA ARG A 135 3.93 -25.03 -2.37
C ARG A 135 2.95 -24.15 -1.61
N LYS A 136 3.43 -23.28 -0.73
CA LYS A 136 2.58 -22.37 0.05
C LYS A 136 1.88 -21.36 -0.86
N LEU A 137 2.58 -20.74 -1.81
CA LEU A 137 1.99 -19.79 -2.78
C LEU A 137 0.92 -20.47 -3.66
N THR A 138 1.19 -21.67 -4.18
CA THR A 138 0.18 -22.47 -4.89
C THR A 138 -1.03 -22.76 -4.04
N ALA A 139 -0.82 -23.06 -2.76
CA ALA A 139 -1.90 -23.39 -1.84
C ALA A 139 -2.72 -22.15 -1.42
N VAL A 140 -2.20 -20.92 -1.58
CA VAL A 140 -2.99 -19.69 -1.45
C VAL A 140 -3.99 -19.59 -2.61
N VAL A 141 -3.50 -19.70 -3.86
CA VAL A 141 -4.34 -19.64 -5.07
C VAL A 141 -5.46 -20.68 -5.04
N GLN A 142 -5.12 -21.91 -4.65
CA GLN A 142 -6.11 -23.00 -4.57
C GLN A 142 -7.20 -22.74 -3.52
N ARG A 143 -6.83 -22.15 -2.38
CA ARG A 143 -7.76 -21.89 -1.26
C ARG A 143 -8.70 -20.72 -1.52
N THR A 144 -8.32 -19.77 -2.36
CA THR A 144 -9.25 -18.74 -2.84
C THR A 144 -10.21 -19.26 -3.90
N GLY A 145 -10.12 -20.54 -4.28
CA GLY A 145 -10.93 -21.15 -5.34
C GLY A 145 -10.51 -20.72 -6.74
N GLN A 146 -9.35 -20.07 -6.87
CA GLN A 146 -8.86 -19.54 -8.13
C GLN A 146 -7.87 -20.51 -8.80
N THR A 147 -7.59 -20.26 -10.08
CA THR A 147 -6.50 -20.89 -10.81
C THR A 147 -5.56 -19.81 -11.33
N PRO A 148 -4.27 -20.11 -11.58
CA PRO A 148 -3.37 -19.13 -12.16
C PRO A 148 -3.89 -18.50 -13.46
N ALA A 149 -4.41 -19.33 -14.37
CA ALA A 149 -5.00 -18.86 -15.62
C ALA A 149 -6.26 -18.01 -15.38
N GLY A 150 -7.11 -18.39 -14.43
CA GLY A 150 -8.30 -17.62 -14.06
C GLY A 150 -7.95 -16.24 -13.48
N MET A 151 -6.92 -16.16 -12.63
CA MET A 151 -6.42 -14.88 -12.11
C MET A 151 -5.86 -14.01 -13.23
N THR A 152 -5.04 -14.58 -14.11
CA THR A 152 -4.53 -13.85 -15.29
C THR A 152 -5.67 -13.32 -16.14
N ASN A 153 -6.67 -14.14 -16.43
CA ASN A 153 -7.82 -13.72 -17.21
C ASN A 153 -8.60 -12.57 -16.54
N ALA A 154 -8.88 -12.69 -15.24
CA ALA A 154 -9.60 -11.68 -14.48
C ALA A 154 -8.87 -10.32 -14.47
N LEU A 155 -7.54 -10.33 -14.31
CA LEU A 155 -6.74 -9.10 -14.23
C LEU A 155 -6.46 -8.47 -15.60
N MET A 156 -6.34 -9.27 -16.66
CA MET A 156 -6.08 -8.77 -18.02
C MET A 156 -7.35 -8.35 -18.76
N HIS A 157 -8.50 -8.95 -18.41
CA HIS A 157 -9.78 -8.73 -19.07
C HIS A 157 -10.87 -8.35 -18.06
N PRO A 158 -10.71 -7.24 -17.31
CA PRO A 158 -11.63 -6.86 -16.25
C PRO A 158 -13.06 -6.54 -16.75
N GLY A 159 -13.25 -6.32 -18.05
CA GLY A 159 -14.57 -6.13 -18.65
C GLY A 159 -15.36 -7.42 -18.89
N GLU A 160 -14.72 -8.59 -18.76
CA GLU A 160 -15.31 -9.91 -19.08
C GLU A 160 -15.64 -10.74 -17.83
N VAL A 161 -15.24 -10.24 -16.66
CA VAL A 161 -15.33 -10.94 -15.38
C VAL A 161 -16.05 -10.04 -14.38
N ASP A 162 -16.81 -10.62 -13.46
CA ASP A 162 -17.46 -9.86 -12.40
C ASP A 162 -16.43 -9.21 -11.47
N GLU A 163 -16.79 -8.06 -10.94
CA GLU A 163 -15.91 -7.26 -10.09
C GLU A 163 -15.45 -7.99 -8.80
N PRO A 164 -16.31 -8.73 -8.06
CA PRO A 164 -15.85 -9.53 -6.92
C PRO A 164 -14.72 -10.52 -7.27
N THR A 165 -14.79 -11.15 -8.44
CA THR A 165 -13.76 -12.07 -8.92
C THR A 165 -12.46 -11.34 -9.25
N ILE A 166 -12.52 -10.14 -9.84
CA ILE A 166 -11.35 -9.29 -10.12
C ILE A 166 -10.71 -8.86 -8.80
N ALA A 167 -11.50 -8.35 -7.85
CA ALA A 167 -11.02 -7.93 -6.54
C ALA A 167 -10.36 -9.10 -5.80
N LEU A 168 -10.93 -10.31 -5.84
CA LEU A 168 -10.31 -11.48 -5.23
C LEU A 168 -9.00 -11.88 -5.91
N ALA A 169 -8.93 -11.82 -7.24
CA ALA A 169 -7.70 -12.09 -7.98
C ALA A 169 -6.59 -11.09 -7.60
N ASP A 170 -6.95 -9.82 -7.50
CA ASP A 170 -6.02 -8.75 -7.15
C ASP A 170 -5.48 -8.93 -5.73
N GLU A 171 -6.37 -9.10 -4.75
CA GLU A 171 -5.98 -9.28 -3.35
C GLU A 171 -5.15 -10.56 -3.15
N THR A 172 -5.50 -11.65 -3.85
CA THR A 172 -4.70 -12.88 -3.85
C THR A 172 -3.29 -12.63 -4.38
N LEU A 173 -3.16 -11.88 -5.47
CA LEU A 173 -1.87 -11.54 -6.06
C LEU A 173 -1.01 -10.71 -5.11
N VAL A 174 -1.62 -9.74 -4.41
CA VAL A 174 -0.92 -8.90 -3.42
C VAL A 174 -0.45 -9.75 -2.23
N GLN A 175 -1.25 -10.70 -1.74
CA GLN A 175 -0.82 -11.63 -0.69
C GLN A 175 0.38 -12.48 -1.12
N ILE A 176 0.37 -13.00 -2.35
CA ILE A 176 1.47 -13.80 -2.90
C ILE A 176 2.74 -12.94 -3.03
N ALA A 177 2.61 -11.72 -3.54
CA ALA A 177 3.74 -10.80 -3.69
C ALA A 177 4.35 -10.40 -2.33
N ASP A 178 3.51 -10.17 -1.32
CA ASP A 178 3.96 -9.89 0.05
C ASP A 178 4.69 -11.10 0.67
N MET A 179 4.16 -12.31 0.49
CA MET A 179 4.85 -13.53 0.91
C MET A 179 6.21 -13.72 0.23
N ALA A 180 6.32 -13.39 -1.05
CA ALA A 180 7.59 -13.44 -1.78
C ALA A 180 8.60 -12.41 -1.24
N LEU A 181 8.16 -11.19 -0.94
CA LEU A 181 9.00 -10.16 -0.33
C LEU A 181 9.50 -10.58 1.06
N VAL A 182 8.63 -11.10 1.93
CA VAL A 182 9.02 -11.62 3.25
C VAL A 182 9.97 -12.81 3.15
N ALA A 183 9.82 -13.66 2.13
CA ALA A 183 10.75 -14.75 1.86
C ALA A 183 12.14 -14.25 1.45
N ALA A 184 12.23 -13.11 0.75
CA ALA A 184 13.52 -12.48 0.42
C ALA A 184 14.31 -12.09 1.67
N ASP A 185 13.62 -11.57 2.69
CA ASP A 185 14.24 -11.20 3.98
C ASP A 185 14.80 -12.41 4.73
N ARG A 186 14.33 -13.62 4.39
CA ARG A 186 14.82 -14.90 4.89
C ARG A 186 15.89 -15.51 3.99
N SER A 187 16.45 -14.73 3.06
CA SER A 187 17.47 -15.16 2.11
C SER A 187 17.04 -16.30 1.19
N ILE A 188 15.73 -16.46 0.92
CA ILE A 188 15.25 -17.39 -0.10
C ILE A 188 15.54 -16.79 -1.48
N ALA A 189 16.37 -17.47 -2.27
CA ALA A 189 16.78 -16.98 -3.59
C ALA A 189 15.62 -16.90 -4.59
N ASN A 190 15.51 -15.76 -5.29
CA ASN A 190 14.49 -15.45 -6.30
C ASN A 190 13.07 -15.89 -5.88
N PRO A 191 12.53 -15.34 -4.78
CA PRO A 191 11.27 -15.80 -4.21
C PRO A 191 10.08 -15.48 -5.12
N ALA A 192 10.12 -14.38 -5.88
CA ALA A 192 9.12 -14.06 -6.90
C ALA A 192 8.97 -15.16 -7.96
N GLY A 193 10.08 -15.77 -8.40
CA GLY A 193 10.04 -16.89 -9.34
C GLY A 193 9.53 -18.22 -8.76
N ALA A 194 9.10 -18.25 -7.49
CA ALA A 194 8.35 -19.37 -6.91
C ALA A 194 6.83 -19.19 -7.05
N SER A 195 6.38 -18.01 -7.48
CA SER A 195 4.96 -17.71 -7.66
C SER A 195 4.35 -18.55 -8.80
N PRO A 196 3.15 -19.13 -8.60
CA PRO A 196 2.41 -19.80 -9.67
C PRO A 196 1.70 -18.82 -10.61
N VAL A 197 1.65 -17.53 -10.27
CA VAL A 197 1.00 -16.45 -11.04
C VAL A 197 2.04 -15.38 -11.37
N ASP A 198 1.91 -14.77 -12.54
CA ASP A 198 2.73 -13.61 -12.90
C ASP A 198 2.41 -12.43 -11.97
N LEU A 199 3.37 -12.07 -11.11
CA LEU A 199 3.23 -10.94 -10.19
C LEU A 199 3.17 -9.59 -10.90
N SER A 200 3.55 -9.52 -12.19
CA SER A 200 3.52 -8.30 -12.98
C SER A 200 2.12 -7.84 -13.37
N LEU A 201 1.10 -8.68 -13.15
CA LEU A 201 -0.31 -8.40 -13.47
C LEU A 201 -0.95 -7.30 -12.61
N ASN A 202 -0.35 -6.94 -11.48
CA ASN A 202 -0.72 -5.75 -10.69
C ASN A 202 0.54 -4.90 -10.44
N ALA A 203 0.38 -3.58 -10.44
CA ALA A 203 1.50 -2.63 -10.27
C ALA A 203 2.28 -2.82 -8.95
N MET A 204 1.60 -3.06 -7.83
CA MET A 204 2.25 -3.38 -6.56
C MET A 204 2.88 -4.77 -6.57
N GLY A 205 2.20 -5.76 -7.14
CA GLY A 205 2.74 -7.12 -7.30
C GLY A 205 4.08 -7.09 -8.04
N LYS A 206 4.14 -6.33 -9.13
CA LYS A 206 5.35 -6.08 -9.93
C LYS A 206 6.47 -5.48 -9.10
N LEU A 207 6.18 -4.42 -8.35
CA LEU A 207 7.15 -3.75 -7.50
C LEU A 207 7.69 -4.69 -6.41
N LYS A 208 6.82 -5.38 -5.68
CA LYS A 208 7.25 -6.33 -4.65
C LYS A 208 8.08 -7.47 -5.23
N ALA A 209 7.71 -7.98 -6.41
CA ALA A 209 8.48 -9.00 -7.11
C ALA A 209 9.88 -8.51 -7.49
N GLU A 210 9.98 -7.33 -8.10
CA GLU A 210 11.24 -6.68 -8.48
C GLU A 210 12.14 -6.47 -7.25
N PHE A 211 11.59 -5.88 -6.19
CA PHE A 211 12.36 -5.56 -5.01
C PHE A 211 12.70 -6.76 -4.13
N SER A 212 11.97 -7.88 -4.25
CA SER A 212 12.30 -9.15 -3.59
C SER A 212 13.62 -9.77 -4.07
N ALA A 213 14.21 -9.28 -5.16
CA ALA A 213 15.52 -9.70 -5.63
C ALA A 213 16.68 -9.11 -4.81
N TYR A 214 16.42 -8.09 -3.98
CA TYR A 214 17.45 -7.39 -3.21
C TYR A 214 17.36 -7.70 -1.71
N PRO A 215 18.51 -7.80 -1.00
CA PRO A 215 18.53 -7.78 0.45
C PRO A 215 17.87 -6.50 0.99
N LYS A 216 17.26 -6.59 2.18
CA LYS A 216 16.50 -5.49 2.80
C LYS A 216 17.21 -4.14 2.79
N ALA A 217 18.48 -4.08 3.21
CA ALA A 217 19.25 -2.83 3.23
C ALA A 217 19.42 -2.21 1.83
N GLU A 218 19.67 -3.02 0.81
CA GLU A 218 19.80 -2.57 -0.58
C GLU A 218 18.45 -2.14 -1.18
N ARG A 219 17.38 -2.85 -0.81
CA ARG A 219 16.00 -2.49 -1.17
C ARG A 219 15.60 -1.13 -0.62
N ILE A 220 15.83 -0.88 0.68
CA ILE A 220 15.62 0.42 1.32
C ILE A 220 16.40 1.51 0.57
N ARG A 221 17.69 1.29 0.30
CA ARG A 221 18.53 2.25 -0.41
C ARG A 221 17.96 2.61 -1.78
N ARG A 222 17.60 1.60 -2.58
CA ARG A 222 17.03 1.80 -3.92
C ARG A 222 15.70 2.53 -3.91
N LEU A 223 14.83 2.21 -2.95
CA LEU A 223 13.55 2.91 -2.79
C LEU A 223 13.77 4.39 -2.45
N VAL A 224 14.69 4.68 -1.54
CA VAL A 224 15.07 6.06 -1.20
C VAL A 224 15.66 6.78 -2.42
N ASP A 225 16.57 6.17 -3.16
CA ASP A 225 17.18 6.76 -4.36
C ASP A 225 16.15 7.04 -5.46
N ALA A 226 15.20 6.13 -5.68
CA ALA A 226 14.12 6.30 -6.63
C ALA A 226 13.22 7.50 -6.25
N LEU A 227 12.81 7.59 -4.98
CA LEU A 227 12.02 8.73 -4.48
C LEU A 227 12.80 10.05 -4.48
N ALA A 228 14.12 9.99 -4.24
CA ALA A 228 15.00 11.15 -4.22
C ALA A 228 15.16 11.82 -5.61
N THR A 229 14.95 11.05 -6.66
CA THR A 229 15.08 11.47 -8.06
C THR A 229 13.74 11.68 -8.77
N ALA A 230 12.63 11.45 -8.06
CA ALA A 230 11.29 11.61 -8.58
C ALA A 230 10.97 13.08 -8.89
N THR A 231 10.49 13.32 -10.11
CA THR A 231 10.04 14.64 -10.56
C THR A 231 8.55 14.86 -10.27
N TYR A 232 7.75 13.80 -10.26
CA TYR A 232 6.31 13.82 -10.01
C TYR A 232 5.91 12.77 -8.97
N ALA A 233 4.83 13.05 -8.22
CA ALA A 233 4.22 12.08 -7.31
C ALA A 233 3.07 11.36 -8.03
N THR A 234 3.40 10.41 -8.91
CA THR A 234 2.39 9.61 -9.62
C THR A 234 1.93 8.42 -8.76
N GLY A 235 0.96 7.65 -9.26
CA GLY A 235 0.59 6.38 -8.63
C GLY A 235 1.75 5.39 -8.51
N HIS A 236 2.82 5.52 -9.30
CA HIS A 236 4.03 4.70 -9.15
C HIS A 236 4.83 5.11 -7.91
N GLU A 237 5.20 6.38 -7.77
CA GLU A 237 5.98 6.88 -6.62
C GLU A 237 5.24 6.68 -5.30
N GLU A 238 3.92 6.81 -5.31
CA GLU A 238 3.10 6.55 -4.13
C GLU A 238 3.16 5.07 -3.67
N ARG A 239 3.27 4.14 -4.62
CA ARG A 239 3.50 2.72 -4.31
C ARG A 239 4.93 2.48 -3.80
N LEU A 240 5.92 3.23 -4.30
CA LEU A 240 7.29 3.19 -3.78
C LEU A 240 7.35 3.74 -2.35
N VAL A 241 6.62 4.82 -2.04
CA VAL A 241 6.47 5.33 -0.67
C VAL A 241 5.88 4.24 0.22
N GLN A 242 4.80 3.58 -0.20
CA GLN A 242 4.19 2.50 0.58
C GLN A 242 5.15 1.33 0.79
N LEU A 243 5.88 0.90 -0.26
CA LEU A 243 6.86 -0.17 -0.16
C LEU A 243 8.01 0.20 0.79
N LEU A 244 8.45 1.45 0.80
CA LEU A 244 9.45 1.95 1.75
C LEU A 244 8.93 2.00 3.19
N VAL A 245 7.65 2.34 3.40
CA VAL A 245 7.00 2.28 4.71
C VAL A 245 6.87 0.83 5.19
N ASP A 246 6.61 -0.12 4.28
CA ASP A 246 6.54 -1.55 4.58
C ASP A 246 7.88 -2.13 5.07
N GLU A 247 9.02 -1.49 4.77
CA GLU A 247 10.33 -1.86 5.33
C GLU A 247 10.46 -1.56 6.83
N GLY A 248 9.56 -0.75 7.38
CA GLY A 248 9.51 -0.39 8.79
C GLY A 248 10.59 0.61 9.19
N SER A 249 10.81 0.74 10.51
CA SER A 249 11.68 1.79 11.08
C SER A 249 13.14 1.74 10.62
N GLU A 250 13.59 0.60 10.07
CA GLU A 250 14.91 0.45 9.47
C GLU A 250 15.14 1.40 8.28
N ALA A 251 14.08 1.88 7.62
CA ALA A 251 14.17 2.85 6.53
C ALA A 251 14.46 4.29 6.99
N ILE A 252 14.14 4.63 8.25
CA ILE A 252 14.22 6.01 8.77
C ILE A 252 15.64 6.60 8.60
N PRO A 253 16.74 5.94 9.00
CA PRO A 253 18.08 6.52 8.88
C PRO A 253 18.48 6.82 7.43
N ALA A 254 18.10 5.96 6.48
CA ALA A 254 18.40 6.15 5.06
C ALA A 254 17.64 7.37 4.49
N ILE A 255 16.34 7.49 4.81
CA ILE A 255 15.52 8.65 4.41
C ILE A 255 16.09 9.94 5.00
N CYS A 256 16.43 9.94 6.29
CA CYS A 256 16.97 11.12 6.96
C CYS A 256 18.32 11.57 6.38
N THR A 257 19.16 10.61 6.00
CA THR A 257 20.45 10.87 5.35
C THR A 257 20.24 11.48 3.97
N CYS A 258 19.32 10.90 3.18
CA CYS A 258 18.98 11.40 1.85
C CYS A 258 18.43 12.83 1.90
N LEU A 259 17.44 13.11 2.77
CA LEU A 259 16.85 14.45 2.92
C LEU A 259 17.90 15.53 3.24
N LYS A 260 18.89 15.21 4.08
CA LYS A 260 19.98 16.14 4.42
C LYS A 260 20.92 16.41 3.25
N ALA A 261 21.11 15.42 2.37
CA ALA A 261 21.96 15.50 1.18
C ALA A 261 21.26 16.12 -0.03
N LEU A 262 19.92 16.15 -0.07
CA LEU A 262 19.18 16.75 -1.18
C LEU A 262 19.53 18.24 -1.32
N PRO A 263 19.81 18.71 -2.54
CA PRO A 263 20.09 20.11 -2.80
C PRO A 263 18.88 20.97 -2.40
N SER A 264 19.14 22.20 -1.99
CA SER A 264 18.07 23.18 -1.80
C SER A 264 17.35 23.38 -3.13
N ALA A 265 16.09 22.96 -3.22
CA ALA A 265 15.26 23.24 -4.38
C ALA A 265 15.12 24.77 -4.54
N PRO A 266 15.34 25.34 -5.72
CA PRO A 266 14.99 26.73 -5.97
C PRO A 266 13.46 26.88 -5.87
N ASP A 267 13.01 27.98 -5.26
CA ASP A 267 11.58 28.20 -4.98
C ASP A 267 10.68 28.24 -6.22
N GLU A 268 11.28 28.47 -7.39
CA GLU A 268 10.57 28.61 -8.67
C GLU A 268 10.44 27.30 -9.45
N ASP A 269 11.19 26.25 -9.09
CA ASP A 269 11.10 24.96 -9.80
C ASP A 269 9.98 24.09 -9.23
N ARG A 270 8.91 23.94 -10.04
CA ARG A 270 7.73 23.14 -9.72
C ARG A 270 8.04 21.66 -9.49
N GLY A 271 9.18 21.13 -9.93
CA GLY A 271 9.57 19.73 -9.74
C GLY A 271 10.56 19.49 -8.58
N GLY A 272 11.35 20.51 -8.22
CA GLY A 272 12.47 20.35 -7.27
C GLY A 272 12.08 19.94 -5.85
N HIS A 273 10.81 20.12 -5.46
CA HIS A 273 10.31 19.80 -4.12
C HIS A 273 9.64 18.42 -4.02
N THR A 274 9.39 17.73 -5.14
CA THR A 274 8.73 16.41 -5.15
C THR A 274 9.48 15.37 -4.30
N PRO A 275 10.82 15.25 -4.40
CA PRO A 275 11.58 14.32 -3.56
C PRO A 275 11.38 14.55 -2.06
N PHE A 276 11.37 15.82 -1.63
CA PHE A 276 11.11 16.19 -0.24
C PHE A 276 9.71 15.76 0.19
N ALA A 277 8.68 16.03 -0.62
CA ALA A 277 7.31 15.66 -0.30
C ALA A 277 7.14 14.14 -0.14
N LEU A 278 7.68 13.34 -1.05
CA LEU A 278 7.58 11.87 -1.02
C LEU A 278 8.35 11.28 0.18
N LEU A 279 9.57 11.74 0.44
CA LEU A 279 10.37 11.27 1.57
C LEU A 279 9.79 11.71 2.92
N PHE A 280 9.21 12.92 3.02
CA PHE A 280 8.47 13.33 4.21
C PHE A 280 7.22 12.49 4.43
N ARG A 281 6.49 12.10 3.38
CA ARG A 281 5.36 11.16 3.49
C ARG A 281 5.80 9.80 4.01
N ALA A 282 6.93 9.28 3.52
CA ALA A 282 7.50 8.04 4.05
C ALA A 282 7.84 8.16 5.55
N LEU A 283 8.50 9.25 5.97
CA LEU A 283 8.78 9.52 7.39
C LEU A 283 7.50 9.68 8.22
N MET A 284 6.46 10.29 7.66
CA MET A 284 5.16 10.43 8.31
C MET A 284 4.50 9.06 8.56
N GLY A 285 4.64 8.10 7.64
CA GLY A 285 4.15 6.73 7.82
C GLY A 285 4.97 5.92 8.81
N LEU A 286 6.29 6.12 8.84
CA LEU A 286 7.18 5.40 9.76
C LEU A 286 7.11 5.96 11.21
N GLY A 287 6.99 7.28 11.34
CA GLY A 287 6.98 8.01 12.60
C GLY A 287 8.27 7.91 13.41
N GLY A 288 8.19 8.22 14.70
CA GLY A 288 9.29 8.11 15.66
C GLY A 288 10.11 9.39 15.85
N ALA A 289 10.91 9.43 16.92
CA ALA A 289 11.66 10.62 17.33
C ALA A 289 12.63 11.10 16.25
N GLN A 290 13.41 10.19 15.65
CA GLN A 290 14.36 10.54 14.59
C GLN A 290 13.69 11.14 13.34
N ALA A 291 12.51 10.62 12.94
CA ALA A 291 11.72 11.18 11.86
C ALA A 291 11.25 12.60 12.23
N THR A 292 10.72 12.79 13.44
CA THR A 292 10.24 14.07 13.97
C THR A 292 11.35 15.12 14.00
N ASP A 293 12.51 14.78 14.56
CA ASP A 293 13.68 15.65 14.65
C ASP A 293 14.17 16.05 13.26
N THR A 294 14.23 15.08 12.34
CA THR A 294 14.65 15.33 10.96
C THR A 294 13.71 16.29 10.28
N VAL A 295 12.39 16.05 10.31
CA VAL A 295 11.40 16.93 9.67
C VAL A 295 11.40 18.33 10.31
N SER A 296 11.56 18.43 11.63
CA SER A 296 11.67 19.71 12.35
C SER A 296 12.79 20.60 11.79
N ALA A 297 13.95 20.01 11.49
CA ALA A 297 15.10 20.74 10.95
C ALA A 297 14.83 21.40 9.58
N PHE A 298 13.82 20.93 8.82
CA PHE A 298 13.45 21.51 7.52
C PHE A 298 12.42 22.64 7.62
N ARG A 299 11.78 22.85 8.78
CA ARG A 299 10.81 23.95 8.98
C ARG A 299 11.44 25.34 8.89
N GLY A 300 12.75 25.44 9.12
CA GLY A 300 13.49 26.70 9.01
C GLY A 300 14.07 26.99 7.62
N ARG A 301 13.96 26.07 6.64
CA ARG A 301 14.60 26.26 5.33
C ARG A 301 13.96 27.42 4.55
N SER A 302 14.77 28.07 3.71
CA SER A 302 14.35 29.21 2.88
C SER A 302 13.23 28.84 1.91
N SER A 303 13.26 27.62 1.35
CA SER A 303 12.27 27.22 0.36
C SER A 303 10.86 27.09 0.94
N GLY A 304 9.91 27.81 0.32
CA GLY A 304 8.51 27.88 0.77
C GLY A 304 7.82 26.52 0.74
N TRP A 305 8.01 25.75 -0.34
CA TRP A 305 7.40 24.42 -0.50
C TRP A 305 7.98 23.38 0.46
N VAL A 306 9.30 23.31 0.59
CA VAL A 306 9.95 22.37 1.52
C VAL A 306 9.52 22.67 2.95
N ARG A 307 9.49 23.96 3.33
CA ARG A 307 8.98 24.41 4.64
C ARG A 307 7.51 24.02 4.84
N TYR A 308 6.68 24.23 3.83
CA TYR A 308 5.25 23.90 3.87
C TYR A 308 5.01 22.41 4.14
N TYR A 309 5.69 21.53 3.41
CA TYR A 309 5.57 20.08 3.62
C TYR A 309 6.15 19.63 4.95
N ALA A 310 7.33 20.14 5.31
CA ALA A 310 7.95 19.82 6.59
C ALA A 310 7.07 20.25 7.77
N THR A 311 6.40 21.39 7.68
CA THR A 311 5.51 21.87 8.76
C THR A 311 4.31 20.95 8.94
N GLN A 312 3.61 20.59 7.86
CA GLN A 312 2.47 19.67 7.95
C GLN A 312 2.86 18.30 8.52
N VAL A 313 3.96 17.73 8.03
CA VAL A 313 4.41 16.42 8.51
C VAL A 313 4.90 16.52 9.96
N TYR A 314 5.58 17.60 10.34
CA TYR A 314 6.00 17.81 11.72
C TYR A 314 4.82 17.90 12.68
N ASP A 315 3.76 18.65 12.34
CA ASP A 315 2.62 18.82 13.22
C ASP A 315 1.92 17.48 13.51
N ILE A 316 1.85 16.59 12.51
CA ILE A 316 1.35 15.21 12.66
C ILE A 316 2.29 14.40 13.57
N LEU A 317 3.59 14.40 13.28
CA LEU A 317 4.58 13.62 14.03
C LEU A 317 4.73 14.09 15.49
N ALA A 318 4.71 15.40 15.74
CA ALA A 318 4.83 16.01 17.05
C ALA A 318 3.62 15.70 17.95
N ALA A 319 2.44 15.51 17.35
CA ALA A 319 1.26 15.01 18.03
C ALA A 319 1.33 13.49 18.31
N GLY A 320 2.43 12.81 17.96
CA GLY A 320 2.56 11.35 18.01
C GLY A 320 1.78 10.63 16.91
N GLY A 321 1.24 11.37 15.93
CA GLY A 321 0.52 10.83 14.79
C GLY A 321 1.45 10.14 13.80
N LYS A 322 0.90 9.18 13.06
CA LYS A 322 1.52 8.58 11.88
C LYS A 322 0.51 8.59 10.75
N GLN A 323 0.96 8.57 9.50
CA GLN A 323 0.08 8.42 8.35
C GLN A 323 0.39 7.20 7.52
N TYR A 324 -0.45 6.18 7.64
CA TYR A 324 -0.39 5.00 6.80
C TYR A 324 -1.34 5.16 5.63
N ARG A 325 -0.81 5.04 4.42
CA ARG A 325 -1.65 4.90 3.24
C ARG A 325 -2.06 3.43 3.17
N VAL A 326 -3.31 3.12 3.49
CA VAL A 326 -3.92 1.92 2.92
C VAL A 326 -4.13 2.27 1.45
N VAL A 327 -3.09 2.09 0.63
CA VAL A 327 -3.29 2.10 -0.82
C VAL A 327 -4.31 0.99 -1.03
N ASP A 328 -5.51 1.34 -1.48
CA ASP A 328 -6.45 0.35 -1.99
C ASP A 328 -5.68 -0.34 -3.13
N TYR A 329 -5.10 -1.51 -2.84
CA TYR A 329 -4.20 -2.20 -3.76
C TYR A 329 -4.92 -2.58 -5.07
N ALA A 330 -6.27 -2.59 -5.01
CA ALA A 330 -7.20 -2.99 -6.04
C ALA A 330 -7.76 -1.87 -6.94
N ASN A 331 -7.45 -0.58 -6.70
CA ASN A 331 -7.99 0.50 -7.53
C ASN A 331 -6.92 1.50 -8.00
N ASP A 332 -6.65 1.51 -9.31
CA ASP A 332 -6.02 2.65 -10.01
C ASP A 332 -6.90 3.91 -9.96
N TYR A 333 -8.14 3.80 -9.45
CA TYR A 333 -8.91 4.94 -9.00
C TYR A 333 -8.29 5.51 -7.74
N THR A 334 -7.50 6.57 -7.94
CA THR A 334 -7.34 7.63 -6.95
C THR A 334 -8.71 8.24 -6.62
N ASP A 335 -9.56 7.50 -5.90
CA ASP A 335 -10.63 8.09 -5.10
C ASP A 335 -9.96 8.77 -3.90
N TRP A 336 -9.36 9.92 -4.20
CA TRP A 336 -9.41 11.03 -3.28
C TRP A 336 -10.91 11.31 -3.06
N TYR A 337 -11.50 10.78 -2.00
CA TYR A 337 -12.74 11.35 -1.47
C TYR A 337 -12.42 12.75 -0.94
N ILE A 338 -12.27 13.70 -1.85
CA ILE A 338 -12.48 15.14 -1.62
C ILE A 338 -13.97 15.32 -1.88
N GLY A 339 -14.76 15.17 -0.82
CA GLY A 339 -16.12 15.67 -0.82
C GLY A 339 -16.08 17.19 -0.97
N TRP A 340 -16.58 17.68 -2.10
CA TRP A 340 -16.91 19.09 -2.30
C TRP A 340 -18.20 19.41 -1.54
N TRP A 341 -18.13 20.41 -0.68
CA TRP A 341 -19.21 21.37 -0.45
C TRP A 341 -18.64 22.76 -0.77
#